data_AF-A0AA35Y7A7-F1
#
_entry.id   AF-A0AA35Y7A7-F1
#
_cell.length_a   1.000
_cell.length_b   1.000
_cell.length_c   1.000
_cell.angle_alpha   90.00
_cell.angle_beta   90.00
_cell.angle_gamma   90.00
#
_symmetry.space_group_name_H-M   'P 1'
#
loop_
_entity.id
_entity.type
_entity.pdbx_description
1 polymer ?
#
loop_
_entity_poly.entity_id
_entity_poly.type
_entity_poly.pdbx_seq_one_letter_code
_entity_poly.pdbx_strand_id
1 'polypeptide(L)'
;MASQSSTGKYITVDVYYSGLFAPNPLTYLDPENIKVCDVDLGGFTYKEFLLWIRNLTNGSCDNVYYYSRKETLGEGIIRIECNADYWEFVEATYTPEAELDVYIDH
;
A
#
# COMPACT_ATOMS: atom_id res chain seq x y z
N MET A 1 2.09 14.18 31.45
CA MET A 1 1.13 13.50 30.55
C MET A 1 0.91 14.41 29.35
N ALA A 2 1.80 14.36 28.36
CA ALA A 2 1.57 15.07 27.10
C ALA A 2 0.89 14.07 26.16
N SER A 3 -0.37 14.31 25.81
CA SER A 3 -1.03 13.57 24.75
C SER A 3 -0.29 13.90 23.45
N GLN A 4 0.48 12.95 22.93
CA GLN A 4 1.01 13.06 21.57
C GLN A 4 -0.21 13.03 20.64
N SER A 5 -0.56 14.21 20.13
CA SER A 5 -1.49 14.32 19.03
C SER A 5 -0.78 13.73 17.83
N SER A 6 -1.22 12.56 17.36
CA SER A 6 -0.76 12.00 16.10
C SER A 6 -1.10 13.00 15.00
N THR A 7 -0.10 13.76 14.55
CA THR A 7 -0.25 14.61 13.37
C THR A 7 -0.29 13.68 12.17
N GLY A 8 -1.46 13.09 11.90
CA GLY A 8 -1.69 12.19 10.78
C GLY A 8 -1.22 12.85 9.49
N LYS A 9 -0.14 12.33 8.90
CA LYS A 9 0.31 12.77 7.58
C LYS A 9 -0.66 12.16 6.59
N TYR A 10 -1.60 12.98 6.14
CA TYR A 10 -2.44 12.64 5.01
C TYR A 10 -1.55 12.49 3.76
N ILE A 11 -1.63 11.32 3.13
CA ILE A 11 -0.87 10.99 1.92
C ILE A 11 -1.81 10.71 0.75
N THR A 12 -1.24 10.61 -0.45
CA THR A 12 -1.91 10.03 -1.62
C THR A 12 -1.34 8.64 -1.88
N VAL A 13 -2.21 7.66 -2.13
CA VAL A 13 -1.83 6.28 -2.46
C VAL A 13 -2.48 5.90 -3.79
N ASP A 14 -1.67 5.33 -4.68
CA ASP A 14 -2.17 4.70 -5.92
C ASP A 14 -2.36 3.20 -5.65
N VAL A 15 -3.61 2.72 -5.74
CA VAL A 15 -3.97 1.32 -5.53
C VAL A 15 -4.27 0.66 -6.88
N TYR A 16 -3.53 -0.40 -7.21
CA TYR A 16 -3.67 -1.19 -8.42
C TYR A 16 -4.22 -2.57 -8.08
N TYR A 17 -5.26 -3.00 -8.77
CA TYR A 17 -5.99 -4.24 -8.48
C TYR A 17 -6.58 -4.87 -9.75
N SER A 18 -7.02 -6.12 -9.64
CA SER A 18 -7.57 -6.92 -10.76
C SER A 18 -6.65 -7.09 -11.98
N GLY A 19 -5.38 -6.70 -11.87
CA GLY A 19 -4.31 -7.07 -12.79
C GLY A 19 -3.66 -8.40 -12.41
N LEU A 20 -2.58 -8.76 -13.11
CA LEU A 20 -1.82 -9.99 -12.88
C LEU A 20 -0.32 -9.73 -12.86
N PHE A 21 0.41 -10.30 -11.90
CA PHE A 21 1.87 -10.30 -11.93
C PHE A 21 2.43 -11.24 -13.01
N ALA A 22 3.09 -10.67 -14.02
CA ALA A 22 3.82 -11.40 -15.03
C ALA A 22 5.33 -11.41 -14.71
N PRO A 23 6.02 -12.56 -14.78
CA PRO A 23 7.46 -12.64 -14.56
C PRO A 23 8.26 -12.20 -15.80
N ASN A 24 9.49 -11.72 -15.57
CA ASN A 24 10.55 -11.48 -16.55
C ASN A 24 10.22 -10.49 -17.72
N PRO A 25 10.32 -9.17 -17.50
CA PRO A 25 10.57 -8.48 -16.23
C PRO A 25 9.31 -8.49 -15.35
N LEU A 26 9.47 -8.46 -14.02
CA LEU A 26 8.34 -8.43 -13.11
C LEU A 26 7.49 -7.18 -13.40
N THR A 27 6.25 -7.40 -13.83
CA THR A 27 5.32 -6.36 -14.27
C THR A 27 3.92 -6.72 -13.79
N TYR A 28 3.13 -5.73 -13.40
CA TYR A 28 1.70 -5.92 -13.10
C TYR A 28 0.88 -5.53 -14.33
N LEU A 29 0.26 -6.51 -14.99
CA LEU A 29 -0.43 -6.36 -16.28
C LEU A 29 -1.92 -6.07 -16.10
N ASP A 30 -2.45 -5.25 -17.01
CA ASP A 30 -3.87 -4.87 -17.14
C ASP A 30 -4.58 -4.46 -15.83
N PRO A 31 -3.99 -3.60 -14.97
CA PRO A 31 -4.60 -3.21 -13.71
C PRO A 31 -5.75 -2.21 -13.86
N GLU A 32 -6.76 -2.35 -12.99
CA GLU A 32 -7.56 -1.20 -12.56
C GLU A 32 -6.75 -0.37 -11.56
N ASN A 33 -6.95 0.96 -11.56
CA ASN A 33 -6.26 1.88 -10.64
C ASN A 33 -7.25 2.81 -9.95
N ILE A 34 -7.13 2.94 -8.63
CA ILE A 34 -7.80 3.95 -7.82
C ILE A 34 -6.73 4.78 -7.10
N LYS A 35 -6.68 6.08 -7.38
CA LYS A 35 -5.92 7.06 -6.61
C LYS A 35 -6.76 7.53 -5.42
N VAL A 36 -6.28 7.27 -4.20
CA VAL A 36 -6.89 7.78 -2.97
C VAL A 36 -6.05 8.92 -2.43
N CYS A 37 -6.66 10.10 -2.31
CA CYS A 37 -6.07 11.26 -1.64
C CYS A 37 -6.48 11.31 -0.17
N ASP A 38 -5.69 12.03 0.62
CA ASP A 38 -5.96 12.38 2.02
C ASP A 38 -6.21 11.19 2.97
N VAL A 39 -5.48 10.08 2.78
CA VAL A 39 -5.53 8.91 3.67
C VAL A 39 -4.49 9.02 4.79
N ASP A 40 -4.89 8.75 6.04
CA ASP A 40 -3.99 8.62 7.20
C ASP A 40 -3.81 7.13 7.53
N LEU A 41 -2.80 6.51 6.91
CA LEU A 41 -2.52 5.09 7.13
C LEU A 41 -2.05 4.80 8.57
N GLY A 42 -1.36 5.74 9.24
CA GLY A 42 -1.00 5.58 10.65
C GLY A 42 -2.18 5.56 11.61
N GLY A 43 -3.36 5.98 11.14
CA GLY A 43 -4.63 5.86 11.87
C GLY A 43 -5.27 4.48 11.81
N PHE A 44 -4.81 3.57 10.94
CA PHE A 44 -5.34 2.21 10.82
C PHE A 44 -4.47 1.18 11.54
N THR A 45 -5.09 0.12 12.06
CA THR A 45 -4.40 -1.17 12.23
C THR A 45 -4.30 -1.90 10.90
N TYR A 46 -3.35 -2.84 10.77
CA TYR A 46 -3.22 -3.73 9.61
C TYR A 46 -4.57 -4.37 9.18
N LYS A 47 -5.40 -4.80 10.14
CA LYS A 47 -6.72 -5.38 9.85
C LYS A 47 -7.72 -4.36 9.27
N GLU A 48 -7.70 -3.13 9.77
CA GLU A 48 -8.54 -2.06 9.25
C GLU A 48 -8.06 -1.62 7.86
N PHE A 49 -6.75 -1.59 7.62
CA PHE A 49 -6.17 -1.36 6.30
C PHE A 49 -6.59 -2.44 5.29
N LEU A 50 -6.51 -3.74 5.63
CA LEU A 50 -6.98 -4.81 4.74
C LEU A 50 -8.49 -4.71 4.46
N LEU A 51 -9.31 -4.39 5.48
CA LEU A 51 -10.75 -4.17 5.29
C LEU A 51 -11.04 -2.94 4.42
N TRP A 52 -10.27 -1.87 4.59
CA TRP A 52 -10.37 -0.65 3.80
C TRP A 52 -10.03 -0.91 2.33
N ILE A 53 -8.90 -1.56 2.05
CA ILE A 53 -8.51 -2.00 0.70
C ILE A 53 -9.60 -2.89 0.07
N ARG A 54 -10.09 -3.90 0.81
CA ARG A 54 -11.14 -4.81 0.33
C ARG A 54 -12.44 -4.09 -0.05
N ASN A 55 -12.82 -3.08 0.73
CA ASN A 55 -14.00 -2.26 0.45
C ASN A 55 -13.77 -1.31 -0.74
N LEU A 56 -12.52 -0.83 -0.92
CA LEU A 56 -12.14 0.05 -2.03
C LEU A 56 -12.21 -0.66 -3.38
N THR A 57 -11.77 -1.92 -3.45
CA THR A 57 -11.70 -2.70 -4.69
C THR A 57 -12.90 -3.63 -4.92
N ASN A 58 -13.85 -3.66 -3.97
CA ASN A 58 -15.07 -4.47 -4.03
C ASN A 58 -14.81 -5.98 -4.30
N GLY A 59 -13.62 -6.47 -3.92
CA GLY A 59 -13.10 -7.77 -4.30
C GLY A 59 -12.54 -8.58 -3.13
N SER A 60 -11.68 -9.56 -3.44
CA SER A 60 -10.79 -10.18 -2.46
C SER A 60 -9.49 -9.37 -2.33
N CYS A 61 -8.71 -9.69 -1.31
CA CYS A 61 -7.53 -8.94 -0.89
C CYS A 61 -6.51 -9.95 -0.34
N ASP A 62 -6.23 -10.98 -1.15
CA ASP A 62 -5.55 -12.19 -0.71
C ASP A 62 -4.04 -11.97 -0.56
N ASN A 63 -3.46 -11.14 -1.43
CA ASN A 63 -2.10 -10.67 -1.33
C ASN A 63 -2.04 -9.16 -1.55
N VAL A 64 -1.52 -8.42 -0.57
CA VAL A 64 -1.24 -6.98 -0.70
C VAL A 64 0.26 -6.76 -0.73
N TYR A 65 0.71 -5.96 -1.68
CA TYR A 65 2.09 -5.55 -1.84
C TYR A 65 2.19 -4.03 -1.86
N TYR A 66 3.33 -3.50 -1.43
CA TYR A 66 3.71 -2.11 -1.68
C TYR A 66 5.03 -2.04 -2.44
N TYR A 67 5.21 -0.94 -3.15
CA TYR A 67 6.43 -0.64 -3.89
C TYR A 67 6.73 0.85 -3.76
N SER A 68 7.96 1.16 -3.34
CA SER A 68 8.53 2.50 -3.37
C SER A 68 9.10 2.76 -4.76
N ARG A 69 8.63 3.82 -5.44
CA ARG A 69 9.02 4.13 -6.84
C ARG A 69 10.50 4.46 -7.07
N LYS A 70 11.36 4.27 -6.06
CA LYS A 70 12.81 4.49 -6.12
C LYS A 70 13.61 3.24 -6.54
N GLU A 71 13.12 2.01 -6.28
CA GLU A 71 13.96 0.79 -6.28
C GLU A 71 13.63 -0.29 -7.34
N THR A 72 12.88 0.03 -8.40
CA THR A 72 12.35 -0.89 -9.45
C THR A 72 11.44 -2.07 -8.99
N LEU A 73 10.42 -2.45 -9.79
CA LEU A 73 9.39 -3.40 -9.33
C LEU A 73 9.96 -4.80 -8.99
N GLY A 74 10.95 -5.27 -9.75
CA GLY A 74 11.56 -6.60 -9.57
C GLY A 74 12.51 -6.74 -8.38
N GLU A 75 12.98 -5.62 -7.80
CA GLU A 75 13.90 -5.61 -6.66
C GLU A 75 13.26 -5.02 -5.39
N GLY A 76 12.27 -4.12 -5.52
CA GLY A 76 11.70 -3.34 -4.41
C GLY A 76 10.23 -3.61 -4.05
N ILE A 77 9.56 -4.63 -4.62
CA ILE A 77 8.19 -4.97 -4.22
C ILE A 77 8.17 -5.82 -2.95
N ILE A 78 7.39 -5.40 -1.94
CA ILE A 78 7.34 -6.00 -0.61
C ILE A 78 5.90 -6.41 -0.29
N ARG A 79 5.68 -7.64 0.18
CA ARG A 79 4.36 -8.14 0.61
C ARG A 79 4.06 -7.71 2.05
N ILE A 80 2.81 -7.33 2.32
CA ILE A 80 2.33 -7.01 3.67
C ILE A 80 1.57 -8.21 4.23
N GLU A 81 2.25 -9.07 5.00
CA GLU A 81 1.69 -10.31 5.57
C GLU A 81 1.26 -10.15 7.03
N CYS A 82 1.85 -9.21 7.77
CA CYS A 82 1.62 -9.04 9.19
C CYS A 82 1.65 -7.58 9.66
N ASN A 83 1.39 -7.38 10.96
CA ASN A 83 1.43 -6.06 11.59
C ASN A 83 2.80 -5.38 11.49
N ALA A 84 3.92 -6.12 11.46
CA ALA A 84 5.25 -5.52 11.40
C ALA A 84 5.49 -4.90 10.02
N ASP A 85 5.35 -5.68 8.96
CA ASP A 85 5.44 -5.23 7.56
C ASP A 85 4.47 -4.07 7.27
N TYR A 86 3.29 -4.08 7.90
CA TYR A 86 2.35 -2.96 7.81
C TYR A 86 2.91 -1.66 8.40
N TRP A 87 3.56 -1.73 9.56
CA TRP A 87 4.22 -0.55 10.14
C TRP A 87 5.46 -0.13 9.35
N GLU A 88 6.22 -1.05 8.75
CA GLU A 88 7.32 -0.71 7.84
C GLU A 88 6.82 0.02 6.58
N PHE A 89 5.71 -0.46 5.98
CA PHE A 89 5.01 0.24 4.90
C PHE A 89 4.56 1.64 5.34
N VAL A 90 3.91 1.75 6.49
CA VAL A 90 3.44 3.04 7.04
C VAL A 90 4.62 3.99 7.31
N GLU A 91 5.73 3.52 7.88
CA GLU A 91 6.96 4.29 8.06
C GLU A 91 7.54 4.79 6.72
N ALA A 92 7.56 3.93 5.69
CA ALA A 92 7.99 4.32 4.35
C ALA A 92 7.17 5.51 3.83
N THR A 93 5.85 5.56 4.07
CA THR A 93 4.96 6.66 3.62
C THR A 93 5.30 8.02 4.25
N TYR A 94 5.91 8.04 5.44
CA TYR A 94 6.27 9.30 6.10
C TYR A 94 7.51 9.94 5.46
N THR A 95 8.31 9.19 4.69
CA THR A 95 9.46 9.72 3.94
C THR A 95 9.05 10.89 3.01
N PRO A 96 9.82 11.99 2.91
CA PRO A 96 9.42 13.17 2.12
C PRO A 96 9.28 12.95 0.61
N GLU A 97 9.86 11.87 0.09
CA GLU A 97 9.89 11.50 -1.34
C GLU A 97 9.15 10.18 -1.60
N ALA A 98 8.25 9.78 -0.69
CA ALA A 98 7.49 8.54 -0.82
C ALA A 98 6.38 8.67 -1.87
N GLU A 99 6.66 8.25 -3.10
CA GLU A 99 5.64 7.78 -4.01
C GLU A 99 5.51 6.27 -3.83
N LEU A 100 4.38 5.83 -3.25
CA LEU A 100 4.10 4.44 -2.93
C LEU A 100 2.89 3.94 -3.71
N ASP A 101 3.11 2.87 -4.44
CA ASP A 101 2.08 2.11 -5.14
C ASP A 101 1.71 0.88 -4.30
N VAL A 102 0.42 0.62 -4.16
CA VAL A 102 -0.13 -0.60 -3.53
C VAL A 102 -0.68 -1.50 -4.63
N TYR A 103 -0.27 -2.77 -4.65
CA TYR A 103 -0.72 -3.76 -5.62
C TYR A 103 -1.47 -4.89 -4.92
N ILE A 104 -2.53 -5.41 -5.54
CA ILE A 104 -3.34 -6.51 -5.01
C ILE A 104 -3.31 -7.69 -5.98
N ASP A 105 -2.96 -8.87 -5.50
CA ASP A 105 -3.04 -10.12 -6.26
C ASP A 105 -4.08 -11.06 -5.61
N HIS A 106 -4.80 -11.81 -6.44
CA HIS A 106 -5.95 -12.65 -6.06
C HIS A 106 -5.60 -14.15 -6.14
#